data_AF-A0A651HXK1-F1
#
_entry.id   AF-A0A651HXK1-F1
#
_cell.length_a   1.000
_cell.length_b   1.000
_cell.length_c   1.000
_cell.angle_alpha   90.00
_cell.angle_beta   90.00
_cell.angle_gamma   90.00
#
_symmetry.space_group_name_H-M   'P 1'
#
loop_
_entity.id
_entity.type
_entity.pdbx_description
1 polymer ?
#
loop_
_entity_poly.entity_id
_entity_poly.type
_entity_poly.pdbx_seq_one_letter_code
_entity_poly.pdbx_strand_id
1 'polypeptide(L)'
;MGKSVVWDLDVRVFDQLKIMKTIKTDKDKLKYFQYLLEANPVIEAQYEEYFKDRGGEDKGVLAVDHVVRFMQSEFDDCLAQLRNVNLCDIDIRDYVPQRSGYIDHDEAMEHLVEDQLKNIVHPFFEEISREMNGGETTKALLKFIAIFDACKRKDVYDPEALYYEISSFLWTELFYFQSRLVEHLKCRVLPQSLTENVCNALFLNYLKYHGEDERYLQFFEPLLMAITISEDSTQLVEKLIRQYEIKRNLIPRFCSYLSFLGNDLEGWIRESEELIEYDGDIAQKVLQYYAGNDEKKFVRIAKKLWYKGLYRGKTAELYFKEIDPVKEPEFYKQVVLHLIQNEHREEYYRILQGLFSEEEKEKFIEKNKWNCELYAMMLHMEGRQEELLDHLRSDKYLIDFAKMIPYLYHSHPVESLKLIKEYILDRLSDRKYRRREYPKIVELLQSTHMIKGHDQKINELIRIVYYHQPTLPAMRSKMEMEGLV
;
A
#
# COMPACT_ATOMS: atom_id res chain seq x y z
N MET A 1 -26.81 -12.02 7.80
CA MET A 1 -26.00 -12.60 8.89
C MET A 1 -25.07 -13.64 8.27
N GLY A 2 -23.92 -13.20 7.75
CA GLY A 2 -22.86 -14.08 7.25
C GLY A 2 -21.68 -13.96 8.20
N LYS A 3 -21.33 -15.06 8.87
CA LYS A 3 -20.11 -15.11 9.68
C LYS A 3 -18.94 -15.09 8.69
N SER A 4 -18.28 -13.94 8.60
CA SER A 4 -16.90 -13.85 8.15
C SER A 4 -16.10 -14.88 8.95
N VAL A 5 -15.62 -15.92 8.27
CA VAL A 5 -14.54 -16.76 8.78
C VAL A 5 -13.30 -15.89 8.69
N VAL A 6 -13.09 -15.07 9.72
CA VAL A 6 -11.82 -14.43 10.00
C VAL A 6 -10.86 -15.56 10.31
N TRP A 7 -10.03 -15.91 9.33
CA TRP A 7 -8.97 -16.90 9.50
C TRP A 7 -7.90 -16.30 10.41
N ASP A 8 -7.98 -16.69 11.69
CA ASP A 8 -7.24 -16.19 12.84
C ASP A 8 -5.82 -16.80 12.93
N LEU A 9 -5.09 -16.83 11.81
CA LEU A 9 -3.66 -17.11 11.76
C LEU A 9 -2.89 -15.79 11.62
N ASP A 10 -1.88 -15.60 12.47
CA ASP A 10 -0.84 -14.55 12.44
C ASP A 10 -0.97 -13.21 13.17
N VAL A 11 -1.86 -13.06 14.16
CA VAL A 11 -1.56 -12.12 15.28
C VAL A 11 -0.57 -12.74 16.27
N ARG A 12 -0.58 -14.07 16.43
CA ARG A 12 0.20 -14.77 17.47
C ARG A 12 1.67 -15.04 17.09
N VAL A 13 1.98 -15.32 15.82
CA VAL A 13 3.37 -15.63 15.37
C VAL A 13 4.27 -14.39 15.43
N PHE A 14 3.76 -13.21 15.05
CA PHE A 14 4.49 -11.94 15.18
C PHE A 14 4.82 -11.60 16.65
N ASP A 15 3.94 -11.94 17.59
CA ASP A 15 4.19 -11.77 19.01
C ASP A 15 5.27 -12.75 19.52
N GLN A 16 5.31 -13.99 19.02
CA GLN A 16 6.36 -14.94 19.39
C GLN A 16 7.75 -14.51 18.88
N LEU A 17 7.85 -13.92 17.69
CA LEU A 17 9.11 -13.38 17.13
C LEU A 17 9.61 -12.16 17.91
N LYS A 18 8.70 -11.28 18.37
CA LYS A 18 9.06 -10.17 19.29
C LYS A 18 9.60 -10.70 20.60
N ILE A 19 8.96 -11.71 21.19
CA ILE A 19 9.45 -12.35 22.43
C ILE A 19 10.83 -12.96 22.19
N MET A 20 11.04 -13.70 21.10
CA MET A 20 12.34 -14.32 20.78
C MET A 20 13.48 -13.31 20.65
N LYS A 21 13.22 -12.12 20.08
CA LYS A 21 14.19 -11.01 20.01
C LYS A 21 14.54 -10.39 21.38
N THR A 22 13.69 -10.58 22.40
CA THR A 22 13.97 -10.12 23.77
C THR A 22 14.78 -11.11 24.60
N ILE A 23 14.92 -12.36 24.14
CA ILE A 23 15.67 -13.40 24.84
C ILE A 23 17.16 -13.26 24.56
N LYS A 24 17.95 -13.01 25.61
CA LYS A 24 19.36 -12.62 25.50
C LYS A 24 20.35 -13.78 25.34
N THR A 25 20.01 -14.98 25.78
CA THR A 25 20.93 -16.13 25.75
C THR A 25 20.45 -17.19 24.77
N ASP A 26 21.39 -17.86 24.08
CA ASP A 26 21.04 -18.90 23.12
C ASP A 26 20.43 -20.13 23.81
N LYS A 27 20.79 -20.40 25.07
CA LYS A 27 20.18 -21.46 25.89
C LYS A 27 18.70 -21.20 26.12
N ASP A 28 18.33 -19.97 26.43
CA ASP A 28 16.94 -19.59 26.66
C ASP A 28 16.16 -19.51 25.34
N LYS A 29 16.81 -19.11 24.23
CA LYS A 29 16.20 -19.17 22.89
C LYS A 29 15.90 -20.61 22.49
N LEU A 30 16.83 -21.54 22.72
CA LEU A 30 16.63 -22.97 22.44
C LEU A 30 15.50 -23.55 23.30
N LYS A 31 15.43 -23.20 24.58
CA LYS A 31 14.34 -23.65 25.46
C LYS A 31 12.98 -23.10 25.03
N TYR A 32 12.95 -21.84 24.61
CA TYR A 32 11.73 -21.21 24.07
C TYR A 32 11.34 -21.81 22.71
N PHE A 33 12.32 -22.10 21.86
CA PHE A 33 12.09 -22.77 20.59
C PHE A 33 11.56 -24.20 20.79
N GLN A 34 12.10 -24.94 21.74
CA GLN A 34 11.57 -26.26 22.11
C GLN A 34 10.11 -26.15 22.60
N TYR A 35 9.81 -25.18 23.46
CA TYR A 35 8.43 -24.89 23.86
C TYR A 35 7.52 -24.55 22.66
N LEU A 36 8.02 -23.80 21.69
CA LEU A 36 7.28 -23.48 20.46
C LEU A 36 6.98 -24.73 19.62
N LEU A 37 7.95 -25.64 19.47
CA LEU A 37 7.74 -26.90 18.76
C LEU A 37 6.69 -27.76 19.48
N GLU A 38 6.84 -27.96 20.80
CA GLU A 38 5.91 -28.75 21.61
C GLU A 38 4.48 -28.16 21.64
N ALA A 39 4.36 -26.83 21.61
CA ALA A 39 3.07 -26.14 21.65
C ALA A 39 2.41 -25.98 20.26
N ASN A 40 3.16 -26.13 19.17
CA ASN A 40 2.68 -25.87 17.82
C ASN A 40 3.12 -26.95 16.81
N PRO A 41 2.27 -27.97 16.58
CA PRO A 41 2.54 -29.06 15.65
C PRO A 41 2.86 -28.62 14.22
N VAL A 42 2.38 -27.45 13.79
CA VAL A 42 2.67 -26.90 12.46
C VAL A 42 4.14 -26.42 12.39
N ILE A 43 4.63 -25.76 13.44
CA ILE A 43 6.04 -25.34 13.51
C ILE A 43 6.94 -26.56 13.64
N GLU A 44 6.52 -27.58 14.39
CA GLU A 44 7.22 -28.86 14.49
C GLU A 44 7.36 -29.55 13.13
N ALA A 45 6.26 -29.69 12.38
CA ALA A 45 6.29 -30.27 11.04
C ALA A 45 7.21 -29.50 10.07
N GLN A 46 7.15 -28.16 10.08
CA GLN A 46 8.04 -27.31 9.27
C GLN A 46 9.51 -27.49 9.65
N TYR A 47 9.80 -27.59 10.94
CA TYR A 47 11.16 -27.80 11.44
C TYR A 47 11.70 -29.18 11.05
N GLU A 48 10.88 -30.22 11.17
CA GLU A 48 11.25 -31.57 10.73
C GLU A 48 11.53 -31.64 9.23
N GLU A 49 10.68 -31.01 8.40
CA GLU A 49 10.88 -30.93 6.96
C GLU A 49 12.22 -30.27 6.61
N TYR A 50 12.52 -29.14 7.25
CA TYR A 50 13.79 -28.43 7.10
C TYR A 50 15.02 -29.29 7.49
N PHE A 51 14.92 -30.05 8.59
CA PHE A 51 16.03 -30.89 9.05
C PHE A 51 16.24 -32.15 8.22
N LYS A 52 15.15 -32.76 7.71
CA LYS A 52 15.22 -33.92 6.81
C LYS A 52 15.97 -33.57 5.52
N ASP A 53 15.84 -32.34 5.02
CA ASP A 53 16.53 -31.85 3.82
C ASP A 53 18.06 -31.67 4.02
N ARG A 54 18.51 -31.34 5.25
CA ARG A 54 19.95 -31.19 5.58
C ARG A 54 20.65 -32.51 5.92
N GLY A 55 19.91 -33.60 6.11
CA GLY A 55 20.40 -34.88 6.61
C GLY A 55 21.22 -35.74 5.63
N GLY A 56 21.47 -35.29 4.40
CA GLY A 56 22.37 -35.97 3.46
C GLY A 56 21.82 -37.24 2.79
N GLU A 57 20.54 -37.58 2.97
CA GLU A 57 19.85 -38.48 2.05
C GLU A 57 19.27 -37.64 0.91
N ASP A 58 19.65 -37.98 -0.32
CA ASP A 58 19.34 -37.37 -1.63
C ASP A 58 17.82 -37.35 -1.98
N LYS A 59 16.93 -37.24 -0.99
CA LYS A 59 15.48 -37.48 -1.08
C LYS A 59 14.63 -36.22 -1.30
N GLY A 60 15.22 -35.03 -1.33
CA GLY A 60 14.46 -33.76 -1.38
C GLY A 60 14.03 -33.32 -2.78
N VAL A 61 14.83 -33.62 -3.82
CA VAL A 61 14.50 -33.22 -5.20
C VAL A 61 13.56 -34.25 -5.81
N LEU A 62 12.33 -33.84 -6.10
CA LEU A 62 11.39 -34.70 -6.80
C LEU A 62 11.94 -34.96 -8.20
N ALA A 63 11.94 -36.23 -8.63
CA ALA A 63 12.29 -36.57 -10.00
C ALA A 63 11.45 -35.72 -10.97
N VAL A 64 12.08 -35.10 -11.97
CA VAL A 64 11.43 -34.17 -12.90
C VAL A 64 10.15 -34.80 -13.50
N ASP A 65 10.18 -36.09 -13.85
CA ASP A 65 9.03 -36.82 -14.36
C ASP A 65 7.84 -36.88 -13.38
N HIS A 66 8.12 -36.96 -12.08
CA HIS A 66 7.08 -36.97 -11.04
C HIS A 66 6.45 -35.59 -10.91
N VAL A 67 7.26 -34.53 -10.90
CA VAL A 67 6.79 -33.13 -10.86
C VAL A 67 5.89 -32.82 -12.05
N VAL A 68 6.33 -33.18 -13.26
CA VAL A 68 5.57 -32.94 -14.50
C VAL A 68 4.25 -33.70 -14.50
N ARG A 69 4.24 -34.98 -14.09
CA ARG A 69 3.00 -35.77 -14.02
C ARG A 69 2.02 -35.22 -13.00
N PHE A 70 2.52 -34.82 -11.83
CA PHE A 70 1.70 -34.22 -10.78
C PHE A 70 1.03 -32.94 -11.28
N MET A 71 1.82 -32.00 -11.81
CA MET A 71 1.27 -30.74 -12.35
C MET A 71 0.27 -30.98 -13.49
N GLN A 72 0.54 -31.92 -14.39
CA GLN A 72 -0.38 -32.25 -15.48
C GLN A 72 -1.72 -32.76 -14.94
N SER A 73 -1.70 -33.61 -13.91
CA SER A 73 -2.93 -34.12 -13.27
C SER A 73 -3.78 -32.99 -12.67
N GLU A 74 -3.16 -32.08 -11.91
CA GLU A 74 -3.87 -30.95 -11.29
C GLU A 74 -4.38 -29.95 -12.34
N PHE A 75 -3.60 -29.74 -13.40
CA PHE A 75 -3.99 -28.92 -14.56
C PHE A 75 -5.22 -29.50 -15.26
N ASP A 76 -5.21 -30.80 -15.56
CA ASP A 76 -6.29 -31.46 -16.31
C ASP A 76 -7.60 -31.49 -15.50
N ASP A 77 -7.52 -31.70 -14.18
CA ASP A 77 -8.70 -31.67 -13.30
C ASP A 77 -9.33 -30.27 -13.26
N CYS A 78 -8.54 -29.23 -12.97
CA CYS A 78 -9.04 -27.86 -12.94
C CYS A 78 -9.59 -27.42 -14.31
N LEU A 79 -8.88 -27.74 -15.40
CA LEU A 79 -9.33 -27.41 -16.76
C LEU A 79 -10.63 -28.14 -17.13
N ALA A 80 -10.80 -29.40 -16.73
CA ALA A 80 -12.03 -30.15 -16.96
C ALA A 80 -13.21 -29.51 -16.23
N GLN A 81 -13.04 -29.08 -14.98
CA GLN A 81 -14.10 -28.41 -14.21
C GLN A 81 -14.46 -27.05 -14.83
N LEU A 82 -13.46 -26.25 -15.24
CA LEU A 82 -13.68 -24.97 -15.92
C LEU A 82 -14.39 -25.13 -17.29
N ARG A 83 -14.14 -26.22 -18.02
CA ARG A 83 -14.80 -26.50 -19.31
C ARG A 83 -16.22 -27.01 -19.16
N ASN A 84 -16.55 -27.62 -18.03
CA ASN A 84 -17.89 -28.14 -17.74
C ASN A 84 -18.87 -27.05 -17.26
N VAL A 85 -18.41 -25.80 -17.11
CA VAL A 85 -19.28 -24.68 -16.78
C VAL A 85 -20.16 -24.34 -17.97
N ASN A 86 -21.48 -24.48 -17.78
CA ASN A 86 -22.45 -24.01 -18.75
C ASN A 86 -23.01 -22.66 -18.30
N LEU A 87 -22.48 -21.57 -18.85
CA LEU A 87 -22.95 -20.22 -18.55
C LEU A 87 -24.30 -19.89 -19.22
N CYS A 88 -24.81 -20.74 -20.11
CA CYS A 88 -26.09 -20.52 -20.81
C CYS A 88 -27.32 -20.82 -19.95
N ASP A 89 -27.16 -21.62 -18.89
CA ASP A 89 -28.27 -22.11 -18.04
C ASP A 89 -28.27 -21.45 -16.65
N ILE A 90 -27.74 -20.22 -16.53
CA ILE A 90 -27.72 -19.49 -15.25
C ILE A 90 -29.14 -19.00 -14.92
N ASP A 91 -29.75 -19.56 -13.87
CA ASP A 91 -31.06 -19.11 -13.37
C ASP A 91 -30.89 -17.91 -12.43
N ILE A 92 -31.30 -16.74 -12.89
CA ILE A 92 -31.26 -15.50 -12.08
C ILE A 92 -32.08 -15.60 -10.78
N ARG A 93 -32.99 -16.56 -10.67
CA ARG A 93 -33.78 -16.79 -9.44
C ARG A 93 -32.92 -17.27 -8.28
N ASP A 94 -31.74 -17.83 -8.57
CA ASP A 94 -30.79 -18.28 -7.56
C ASP A 94 -29.85 -17.13 -7.09
N TYR A 95 -30.00 -15.93 -7.65
CA TYR A 95 -29.19 -14.77 -7.27
C TYR A 95 -29.51 -14.26 -5.86
N VAL A 96 -28.47 -14.15 -5.03
CA VAL A 96 -28.52 -13.48 -3.73
C VAL A 96 -27.74 -12.16 -3.82
N PRO A 97 -28.40 -10.99 -3.69
CA PRO A 97 -27.75 -9.69 -3.79
C PRO A 97 -26.59 -9.51 -2.81
N GLN A 98 -25.41 -9.13 -3.32
CA GLN A 98 -24.23 -8.84 -2.48
C GLN A 98 -24.37 -7.54 -1.68
N ARG A 99 -25.24 -6.62 -2.12
CA ARG A 99 -25.50 -5.32 -1.48
C ARG A 99 -26.99 -5.00 -1.43
N SER A 100 -27.39 -4.19 -0.44
CA SER A 100 -28.76 -3.67 -0.37
C SER A 100 -28.97 -2.57 -1.42
N GLY A 101 -30.01 -2.69 -2.24
CA GLY A 101 -30.35 -1.70 -3.26
C GLY A 101 -30.93 -2.36 -4.51
N TYR A 102 -31.28 -1.54 -5.51
CA TYR A 102 -31.53 -2.05 -6.86
C TYR A 102 -30.19 -2.49 -7.45
N ILE A 103 -30.16 -3.69 -8.02
CA ILE A 103 -29.04 -4.23 -8.80
C ILE A 103 -29.62 -4.48 -10.19
N ASP A 104 -28.92 -3.99 -11.20
CA ASP A 104 -29.38 -4.19 -12.57
C ASP A 104 -29.32 -5.67 -12.96
N HIS A 105 -30.15 -6.09 -13.92
CA HIS A 105 -30.22 -7.48 -14.36
C HIS A 105 -28.86 -7.97 -14.87
N ASP A 106 -28.15 -7.12 -15.61
CA ASP A 106 -26.86 -7.49 -16.20
C ASP A 106 -25.79 -7.62 -15.10
N GLU A 107 -25.77 -6.71 -14.12
CA GLU A 107 -24.89 -6.80 -12.94
C GLU A 107 -25.18 -8.06 -12.09
N ALA A 108 -26.45 -8.46 -11.97
CA ALA A 108 -26.82 -9.68 -11.25
C ALA A 108 -26.35 -10.95 -11.98
N MET A 109 -26.45 -10.97 -13.31
CA MET A 109 -25.95 -12.08 -14.13
C MET A 109 -24.42 -12.18 -14.06
N GLU A 110 -23.72 -11.04 -14.09
CA GLU A 110 -22.26 -10.99 -13.90
C GLU A 110 -21.84 -11.62 -12.57
N HIS A 111 -22.48 -11.24 -11.46
CA HIS A 111 -22.18 -11.83 -10.15
C HIS A 111 -22.44 -13.34 -10.08
N LEU A 112 -23.50 -13.83 -10.75
CA LEU A 112 -23.78 -15.26 -10.79
C LEU A 112 -22.70 -16.04 -11.55
N VAL A 113 -22.22 -15.50 -12.67
CA VAL A 113 -21.09 -16.07 -13.42
C VAL A 113 -19.84 -16.10 -12.54
N GLU A 114 -19.53 -14.99 -11.85
CA GLU A 114 -18.39 -14.93 -10.93
C GLU A 114 -18.49 -15.97 -9.81
N ASP A 115 -19.67 -16.14 -9.20
CA ASP A 115 -19.88 -17.10 -8.12
C ASP A 115 -19.76 -18.54 -8.61
N GLN A 116 -20.23 -18.87 -9.83
CA GLN A 116 -19.99 -20.18 -10.44
C GLN A 116 -18.51 -20.45 -10.68
N LEU A 117 -17.77 -19.45 -11.18
CA LEU A 117 -16.33 -19.58 -11.38
C LEU A 117 -15.59 -19.74 -10.04
N LYS A 118 -15.96 -18.97 -9.00
CA LYS A 118 -15.41 -19.12 -7.63
C LYS A 118 -15.66 -20.52 -7.08
N ASN A 119 -16.86 -21.07 -7.26
CA ASN A 119 -17.21 -22.42 -6.80
C ASN A 119 -16.32 -23.52 -7.42
N ILE A 120 -15.61 -23.22 -8.51
CA ILE A 120 -14.67 -24.15 -9.15
C ILE A 120 -13.25 -23.91 -8.67
N VAL A 121 -12.78 -22.66 -8.68
CA VAL A 121 -11.36 -22.38 -8.35
C VAL A 121 -11.08 -22.32 -6.85
N HIS A 122 -12.05 -21.91 -6.01
CA HIS A 122 -11.85 -21.80 -4.56
C HIS A 122 -11.61 -23.15 -3.87
N PRO A 123 -12.29 -24.26 -4.22
CA PRO A 123 -11.95 -25.57 -3.66
C PRO A 123 -10.47 -25.95 -3.83
N PHE A 124 -9.87 -25.63 -4.98
CA PHE A 124 -8.44 -25.83 -5.20
C PHE A 124 -7.59 -24.90 -4.31
N PHE A 125 -7.99 -23.62 -4.16
CA PHE A 125 -7.30 -22.68 -3.28
C PHE A 125 -7.37 -23.11 -1.80
N GLU A 126 -8.49 -23.67 -1.37
CA GLU A 126 -8.64 -24.25 -0.03
C GLU A 126 -7.74 -25.47 0.15
N GLU A 127 -7.63 -26.33 -0.87
CA GLU A 127 -6.75 -27.48 -0.85
C GLU A 127 -5.28 -27.07 -0.77
N ILE A 128 -4.83 -26.11 -1.61
CA ILE A 128 -3.48 -25.53 -1.53
C ILE A 128 -3.23 -24.98 -0.12
N SER A 129 -4.19 -24.25 0.44
CA SER A 129 -4.06 -23.69 1.79
C SER A 129 -3.93 -24.80 2.85
N ARG A 130 -4.65 -25.92 2.69
CA ARG A 130 -4.58 -27.09 3.57
C ARG A 130 -3.23 -27.79 3.46
N GLU A 131 -2.74 -28.02 2.24
CA GLU A 131 -1.42 -28.63 1.98
C GLU A 131 -0.30 -27.76 2.56
N MET A 132 -0.34 -26.45 2.32
CA MET A 132 0.56 -25.49 2.95
C MET A 132 0.52 -25.62 4.49
N ASN A 133 -0.65 -25.62 5.11
CA ASN A 133 -0.79 -25.75 6.56
C ASN A 133 -0.32 -27.10 7.10
N GLY A 134 -0.44 -28.17 6.31
CA GLY A 134 0.04 -29.51 6.62
C GLY A 134 1.54 -29.73 6.40
N GLY A 135 2.28 -28.74 5.88
CA GLY A 135 3.71 -28.87 5.59
C GLY A 135 4.02 -29.40 4.19
N GLU A 136 3.03 -29.69 3.34
CA GLU A 136 3.23 -30.11 1.94
C GLU A 136 3.46 -28.91 1.01
N THR A 137 4.37 -28.01 1.40
CA THR A 137 4.53 -26.68 0.80
C THR A 137 4.93 -26.77 -0.69
N THR A 138 5.85 -27.68 -1.06
CA THR A 138 6.23 -27.88 -2.47
C THR A 138 5.05 -28.29 -3.33
N LYS A 139 4.26 -29.26 -2.87
CA LYS A 139 3.09 -29.78 -3.59
C LYS A 139 2.04 -28.69 -3.81
N ALA A 140 1.77 -27.91 -2.77
CA ALA A 140 0.84 -26.79 -2.82
C ALA A 140 1.24 -25.73 -3.87
N LEU A 141 2.53 -25.41 -3.96
CA LEU A 141 3.04 -24.46 -4.96
C LEU A 141 3.02 -25.02 -6.38
N LEU A 142 3.35 -26.30 -6.57
CA LEU A 142 3.23 -26.97 -7.87
C LEU A 142 1.77 -27.01 -8.34
N LYS A 143 0.83 -27.28 -7.43
CA LYS A 143 -0.61 -27.25 -7.67
C LYS A 143 -1.06 -25.84 -8.09
N PHE A 144 -0.59 -24.81 -7.40
CA PHE A 144 -0.88 -23.42 -7.75
C PHE A 144 -0.43 -23.06 -9.19
N ILE A 145 0.78 -23.48 -9.60
CA ILE A 145 1.27 -23.26 -10.97
C ILE A 145 0.36 -23.99 -11.99
N ALA A 146 -0.03 -25.23 -11.70
CA ALA A 146 -0.91 -26.00 -12.58
C ALA A 146 -2.32 -25.38 -12.74
N ILE A 147 -2.90 -24.87 -11.65
CA ILE A 147 -4.21 -24.18 -11.68
C ILE A 147 -4.11 -22.86 -12.45
N PHE A 148 -3.02 -22.12 -12.27
CA PHE A 148 -2.77 -20.92 -13.05
C PHE A 148 -2.77 -21.22 -14.56
N ASP A 149 -2.10 -22.30 -14.98
CA ASP A 149 -2.08 -22.73 -16.38
C ASP A 149 -3.48 -23.10 -16.87
N ALA A 150 -4.26 -23.82 -16.05
CA ALA A 150 -5.63 -24.22 -16.38
C ALA A 150 -6.53 -22.99 -16.58
N CYS A 151 -6.45 -22.02 -15.68
CA CYS A 151 -7.19 -20.76 -15.79
C CYS A 151 -6.78 -19.93 -17.01
N LYS A 152 -5.51 -20.00 -17.44
CA LYS A 152 -5.00 -19.28 -18.61
C LYS A 152 -5.37 -19.96 -19.93
N ARG A 153 -5.47 -21.29 -19.95
CA ARG A 153 -5.80 -22.12 -21.13
C ARG A 153 -7.27 -22.53 -21.22
N LYS A 154 -8.12 -21.92 -20.40
CA LYS A 154 -9.54 -22.23 -20.39
C LYS A 154 -10.19 -21.83 -21.71
N ASP A 155 -11.06 -22.70 -22.20
CA ASP A 155 -12.06 -22.41 -23.21
C ASP A 155 -13.42 -22.53 -22.51
N VAL A 156 -13.82 -21.51 -21.77
CA VAL A 156 -15.15 -21.49 -21.13
C VAL A 156 -16.19 -21.23 -22.21
N TYR A 157 -17.18 -22.11 -22.32
CA TYR A 157 -18.25 -21.97 -23.29
C TYR A 157 -19.20 -20.85 -22.86
N ASP A 158 -19.05 -19.68 -23.48
CA ASP A 158 -19.93 -18.50 -23.32
C ASP A 158 -20.44 -18.03 -24.70
N PRO A 159 -21.43 -18.72 -25.29
CA PRO A 159 -21.92 -18.41 -26.63
C PRO A 159 -22.68 -17.08 -26.69
N GLU A 160 -23.16 -16.59 -25.55
CA GLU A 160 -23.92 -15.34 -25.44
C GLU A 160 -23.02 -14.15 -25.06
N ALA A 161 -21.74 -14.39 -24.76
CA ALA A 161 -20.80 -13.40 -24.24
C ALA A 161 -21.37 -12.65 -23.02
N LEU A 162 -22.07 -13.39 -22.15
CA LEU A 162 -22.73 -12.86 -20.95
C LEU A 162 -21.71 -12.21 -20.00
N TYR A 163 -20.45 -12.61 -20.08
CA TYR A 163 -19.38 -12.03 -19.28
C TYR A 163 -18.15 -11.72 -20.14
N TYR A 164 -17.99 -10.45 -20.50
CA TYR A 164 -16.93 -9.99 -21.42
C TYR A 164 -15.51 -10.23 -20.90
N GLU A 165 -15.32 -10.53 -19.61
CA GLU A 165 -14.01 -10.53 -18.96
C GLU A 165 -13.72 -11.74 -18.05
N ILE A 166 -14.15 -12.96 -18.42
CA ILE A 166 -13.93 -14.18 -17.60
C ILE A 166 -12.44 -14.33 -17.27
N SER A 167 -11.56 -14.02 -18.23
CA SER A 167 -10.11 -13.98 -18.03
C SER A 167 -9.70 -12.98 -16.94
N SER A 168 -10.17 -11.74 -17.01
CA SER A 168 -9.87 -10.67 -16.03
C SER A 168 -10.27 -11.07 -14.60
N PHE A 169 -11.45 -11.67 -14.47
CA PHE A 169 -11.95 -12.15 -13.18
C PHE A 169 -11.04 -13.24 -12.59
N LEU A 170 -10.75 -14.31 -13.34
CA LEU A 170 -9.85 -15.37 -12.84
C LEU A 170 -8.43 -14.85 -12.58
N TRP A 171 -7.94 -13.91 -13.39
CA TRP A 171 -6.65 -13.25 -13.13
C TRP A 171 -6.65 -12.51 -11.79
N THR A 172 -7.74 -11.84 -11.46
CA THR A 172 -7.92 -11.15 -10.17
C THR A 172 -7.93 -12.14 -9.01
N GLU A 173 -8.67 -13.25 -9.13
CA GLU A 173 -8.71 -14.31 -8.12
C GLU A 173 -7.33 -14.96 -7.91
N LEU A 174 -6.61 -15.27 -8.99
CA LEU A 174 -5.25 -15.81 -8.93
C LEU A 174 -4.26 -14.83 -8.28
N PHE A 175 -4.35 -13.54 -8.61
CA PHE A 175 -3.49 -12.51 -8.02
C PHE A 175 -3.77 -12.31 -6.52
N TYR A 176 -5.04 -12.29 -6.14
CA TYR A 176 -5.45 -12.23 -4.73
C TYR A 176 -4.93 -13.44 -3.96
N PHE A 177 -5.10 -14.65 -4.51
CA PHE A 177 -4.63 -15.87 -3.86
C PHE A 177 -3.10 -15.95 -3.80
N GLN A 178 -2.38 -15.56 -4.87
CA GLN A 178 -0.92 -15.49 -4.87
C GLN A 178 -0.41 -14.56 -3.77
N SER A 179 -1.01 -13.38 -3.62
CA SER A 179 -0.64 -12.43 -2.56
C SER A 179 -0.75 -13.07 -1.18
N ARG A 180 -1.79 -13.88 -0.94
CA ARG A 180 -1.95 -14.65 0.31
C ARG A 180 -0.90 -15.74 0.47
N LEU A 181 -0.57 -16.47 -0.60
CA LEU A 181 0.50 -17.47 -0.58
C LEU A 181 1.86 -16.84 -0.23
N VAL A 182 2.17 -15.70 -0.85
CA VAL A 182 3.41 -14.95 -0.61
C VAL A 182 3.51 -14.52 0.85
N GLU A 183 2.46 -13.94 1.43
CA GLU A 183 2.46 -13.57 2.87
C GLU A 183 2.64 -14.77 3.78
N HIS A 184 2.01 -15.90 3.44
CA HIS A 184 2.15 -17.13 4.21
C HIS A 184 3.57 -17.74 4.12
N LEU A 185 4.21 -17.67 2.95
CA LEU A 185 5.59 -18.13 2.74
C LEU A 185 6.62 -17.28 3.49
N LYS A 186 6.43 -15.96 3.56
CA LYS A 186 7.33 -15.05 4.28
C LYS A 186 7.49 -15.38 5.77
N CYS A 187 6.51 -16.07 6.35
CA CYS A 187 6.49 -16.42 7.76
C CYS A 187 7.00 -17.85 8.05
N ARG A 188 7.57 -18.54 7.05
CA ARG A 188 7.98 -19.96 7.15
C ARG A 188 9.47 -20.18 6.93
N VAL A 189 9.98 -21.25 7.54
CA VAL A 189 11.28 -21.81 7.18
C VAL A 189 11.07 -22.73 5.99
N LEU A 190 11.78 -22.46 4.88
CA LEU A 190 11.62 -23.21 3.64
C LEU A 190 12.86 -24.08 3.39
N PRO A 191 12.68 -25.37 3.03
CA PRO A 191 13.80 -26.22 2.62
C PRO A 191 14.33 -25.80 1.24
N GLN A 192 15.60 -26.08 0.96
CA GLN A 192 16.23 -25.67 -0.30
C GLN A 192 15.68 -26.47 -1.48
N SER A 193 15.36 -27.74 -1.25
CA SER A 193 14.74 -28.61 -2.25
C SER A 193 13.38 -28.09 -2.73
N LEU A 194 12.63 -27.36 -1.90
CA LEU A 194 11.40 -26.70 -2.33
C LEU A 194 11.69 -25.63 -3.38
N THR A 195 12.67 -24.76 -3.14
CA THR A 195 13.07 -23.72 -4.09
C THR A 195 13.51 -24.34 -5.40
N GLU A 196 14.29 -25.43 -5.35
CA GLU A 196 14.73 -26.17 -6.53
C GLU A 196 13.56 -26.74 -7.33
N ASN A 197 12.69 -27.51 -6.66
CA ASN A 197 11.56 -28.19 -7.29
C ASN A 197 10.60 -27.20 -7.95
N VAL A 198 10.28 -26.09 -7.27
CA VAL A 198 9.35 -25.08 -7.79
C VAL A 198 9.98 -24.29 -8.95
N CYS A 199 11.25 -23.88 -8.85
CA CYS A 199 11.93 -23.19 -9.95
C CYS A 199 12.08 -24.08 -11.19
N ASN A 200 12.50 -25.34 -10.98
CA ASN A 200 12.61 -26.32 -12.06
C ASN A 200 11.28 -26.52 -12.77
N ALA A 201 10.22 -26.76 -12.00
CA ALA A 201 8.87 -26.91 -12.52
C ALA A 201 8.43 -25.69 -13.34
N LEU A 202 8.57 -24.50 -12.77
CA LEU A 202 8.14 -23.26 -13.39
C LEU A 202 8.90 -22.96 -14.69
N PHE A 203 10.23 -23.11 -14.69
CA PHE A 203 11.06 -22.82 -15.86
C PHE A 203 10.88 -23.87 -16.97
N LEU A 204 10.79 -25.15 -16.62
CA LEU A 204 10.44 -26.21 -17.58
C LEU A 204 9.07 -25.96 -18.21
N ASN A 205 8.08 -25.60 -17.39
CA ASN A 205 6.73 -25.32 -17.84
C ASN A 205 6.71 -24.10 -18.77
N TYR A 206 7.40 -23.03 -18.39
CA TYR A 206 7.57 -21.85 -19.23
C TYR A 206 8.16 -22.20 -20.61
N LEU A 207 9.30 -22.89 -20.66
CA LEU A 207 9.95 -23.24 -21.92
C LEU A 207 9.09 -24.14 -22.80
N LYS A 208 8.36 -25.09 -22.21
CA LYS A 208 7.55 -26.06 -22.95
C LYS A 208 6.28 -25.45 -23.54
N TYR A 209 5.70 -24.46 -22.86
CA TYR A 209 4.31 -24.07 -23.08
C TYR A 209 4.06 -22.57 -23.24
N HIS A 210 5.02 -21.74 -22.81
CA HIS A 210 4.85 -20.29 -22.69
C HIS A 210 6.08 -19.50 -23.15
N GLY A 211 7.03 -20.11 -23.87
CA GLY A 211 8.34 -19.51 -24.18
C GLY A 211 8.32 -18.15 -24.90
N GLU A 212 7.16 -17.73 -25.41
CA GLU A 212 6.94 -16.41 -26.03
C GLU A 212 6.14 -15.43 -25.14
N ASP A 213 5.54 -15.90 -24.04
CA ASP A 213 4.73 -15.08 -23.15
C ASP A 213 5.56 -14.47 -22.02
N GLU A 214 5.99 -13.23 -22.25
CA GLU A 214 6.79 -12.46 -21.31
C GLU A 214 6.10 -12.23 -19.95
N ARG A 215 4.77 -12.24 -19.90
CA ARG A 215 4.00 -11.96 -18.68
C ARG A 215 3.87 -13.18 -17.78
N TYR A 216 4.11 -14.39 -18.31
CA TYR A 216 4.00 -15.63 -17.55
C TYR A 216 4.94 -15.63 -16.34
N LEU A 217 6.24 -15.42 -16.57
CA LEU A 217 7.22 -15.44 -15.48
C LEU A 217 7.11 -14.21 -14.57
N GLN A 218 6.72 -13.06 -15.13
CA GLN A 218 6.46 -11.84 -14.35
C GLN A 218 5.38 -12.05 -13.29
N PHE A 219 4.31 -12.79 -13.63
CA PHE A 219 3.28 -13.15 -12.65
C PHE A 219 3.87 -13.87 -11.45
N PHE A 220 4.83 -14.77 -11.64
CA PHE A 220 5.39 -15.59 -10.56
C PHE A 220 6.56 -14.95 -9.80
N GLU A 221 7.04 -13.76 -10.17
CA GLU A 221 8.14 -13.09 -9.46
C GLU A 221 7.91 -12.95 -7.94
N PRO A 222 6.73 -12.51 -7.44
CA PRO A 222 6.51 -12.39 -6.00
C PRO A 222 6.66 -13.73 -5.27
N LEU A 223 6.24 -14.82 -5.92
CA LEU A 223 6.36 -16.17 -5.39
C LEU A 223 7.83 -16.62 -5.36
N LEU A 224 8.56 -16.41 -6.46
CA LEU A 224 9.99 -16.73 -6.58
C LEU A 224 10.83 -15.98 -5.54
N MET A 225 10.52 -14.70 -5.31
CA MET A 225 11.13 -13.89 -4.26
C MET A 225 10.80 -14.47 -2.86
N ALA A 226 9.57 -14.90 -2.62
CA ALA A 226 9.16 -15.44 -1.32
C ALA A 226 9.83 -16.78 -0.98
N ILE A 227 10.15 -17.61 -1.98
CA ILE A 227 10.80 -18.92 -1.78
C ILE A 227 12.34 -18.86 -1.82
N THR A 228 12.92 -17.72 -2.18
CA THR A 228 14.38 -17.53 -2.26
C THR A 228 14.83 -16.63 -1.14
N ILE A 229 15.25 -17.22 -0.01
CA ILE A 229 15.44 -16.47 1.25
C ILE A 229 16.90 -16.42 1.73
N SER A 230 17.81 -17.12 1.07
CA SER A 230 19.20 -17.31 1.49
C SER A 230 20.17 -17.24 0.33
N GLU A 231 21.45 -16.98 0.61
CA GLU A 231 22.53 -16.98 -0.38
C GLU A 231 22.64 -18.34 -1.11
N ASP A 232 22.50 -19.46 -0.39
CA ASP A 232 22.51 -20.81 -0.98
C ASP A 232 21.37 -20.99 -1.99
N SER A 233 20.14 -20.58 -1.63
CA SER A 233 19.00 -20.61 -2.54
C SER A 233 19.18 -19.66 -3.73
N THR A 234 19.84 -18.51 -3.54
CA THR A 234 20.17 -17.57 -4.61
C THR A 234 21.12 -18.20 -5.62
N GLN A 235 22.21 -18.83 -5.17
CA GLN A 235 23.18 -19.49 -6.05
C GLN A 235 22.55 -20.65 -6.83
N LEU A 236 21.70 -21.44 -6.16
CA LEU A 236 20.92 -22.50 -6.80
C LEU A 236 20.03 -21.93 -7.92
N VAL A 237 19.23 -20.90 -7.62
CA VAL A 237 18.33 -20.32 -8.61
C VAL A 237 19.09 -19.65 -9.76
N GLU A 238 20.20 -18.96 -9.49
CA GLU A 238 21.10 -18.43 -10.51
C GLU A 238 21.58 -19.53 -11.47
N LYS A 239 21.95 -20.71 -10.94
CA LYS A 239 22.32 -21.88 -11.73
C LYS A 239 21.15 -22.36 -12.59
N LEU A 240 19.94 -22.43 -12.04
CA LEU A 240 18.74 -22.84 -12.79
C LEU A 240 18.39 -21.85 -13.91
N ILE A 241 18.44 -20.54 -13.64
CA ILE A 241 18.23 -19.49 -14.67
C ILE A 241 19.20 -19.69 -15.85
N ARG A 242 20.49 -19.97 -15.56
CA ARG A 242 21.49 -20.23 -16.61
C ARG A 242 21.24 -21.55 -17.33
N GLN A 243 20.91 -22.61 -16.59
CA GLN A 243 20.65 -23.94 -17.15
C GLN A 243 19.46 -23.96 -18.11
N TYR A 244 18.39 -23.23 -17.77
CA TYR A 244 17.18 -23.12 -18.58
C TYR A 244 17.22 -21.93 -19.56
N GLU A 245 18.33 -21.21 -19.65
CA GLU A 245 18.52 -20.04 -20.52
C GLU A 245 17.40 -18.98 -20.34
N ILE A 246 16.90 -18.81 -19.12
CA ILE A 246 15.83 -17.83 -18.82
C ILE A 246 16.41 -16.42 -18.96
N LYS A 247 15.87 -15.64 -19.89
CA LYS A 247 16.31 -14.25 -20.09
C LYS A 247 15.95 -13.41 -18.87
N ARG A 248 16.93 -12.65 -18.34
CA ARG A 248 16.76 -11.84 -17.12
C ARG A 248 15.65 -10.78 -17.24
N ASN A 249 15.42 -10.24 -18.44
CA ASN A 249 14.36 -9.26 -18.70
C ASN A 249 12.93 -9.82 -18.57
N LEU A 250 12.75 -11.14 -18.50
CA LEU A 250 11.46 -11.78 -18.25
C LEU A 250 11.13 -11.85 -16.75
N ILE A 251 12.15 -11.75 -15.90
CA ILE A 251 12.06 -11.79 -14.43
C ILE A 251 12.94 -10.69 -13.80
N PRO A 252 12.76 -9.42 -14.22
CA PRO A 252 13.67 -8.35 -13.83
C PRO A 252 13.64 -8.03 -12.32
N ARG A 253 12.45 -8.04 -11.67
CA ARG A 253 12.38 -7.76 -10.22
C ARG A 253 13.03 -8.89 -9.44
N PHE A 254 12.83 -10.12 -9.89
CA PHE A 254 13.46 -11.26 -9.26
C PHE A 254 14.99 -11.28 -9.46
N CYS A 255 15.50 -10.91 -10.65
CA CYS A 255 16.94 -10.77 -10.89
C CYS A 255 17.59 -9.69 -10.01
N SER A 256 16.93 -8.54 -9.85
CA SER A 256 17.37 -7.51 -8.91
C SER A 256 17.40 -8.05 -7.48
N TYR A 257 16.36 -8.77 -7.06
CA TYR A 257 16.29 -9.38 -5.73
C TYR A 257 17.39 -10.44 -5.49
N LEU A 258 17.67 -11.29 -6.48
CA LEU A 258 18.76 -12.26 -6.41
C LEU A 258 20.11 -11.56 -6.22
N SER A 259 20.37 -10.49 -6.96
CA SER A 259 21.61 -9.72 -6.84
C SER A 259 21.75 -9.08 -5.45
N PHE A 260 20.63 -8.56 -4.90
CA PHE A 260 20.59 -8.03 -3.54
C PHE A 260 20.91 -9.10 -2.49
N LEU A 261 20.29 -10.28 -2.58
CA LEU A 261 20.54 -11.39 -1.64
C LEU A 261 21.94 -11.98 -1.78
N GLY A 262 22.49 -12.02 -3.00
CA GLY A 262 23.84 -12.51 -3.28
C GLY A 262 24.95 -11.52 -2.94
N ASN A 263 24.63 -10.37 -2.32
CA ASN A 263 25.56 -9.27 -2.04
C ASN A 263 26.29 -8.74 -3.30
N ASP A 264 25.69 -8.90 -4.49
CA ASP A 264 26.19 -8.34 -5.75
C ASP A 264 25.58 -6.94 -5.96
N LEU A 265 26.26 -5.94 -5.39
CA LEU A 265 25.82 -4.54 -5.48
C LEU A 265 25.82 -4.02 -6.93
N GLU A 266 26.81 -4.41 -7.74
CA GLU A 266 26.91 -3.96 -9.14
C GLU A 266 25.79 -4.56 -9.98
N GLY A 267 25.54 -5.87 -9.82
CA GLY A 267 24.39 -6.54 -10.41
C GLY A 267 23.08 -5.92 -9.96
N TRP A 268 22.89 -5.71 -8.66
CA TRP A 268 21.67 -5.11 -8.12
C TRP A 268 21.38 -3.75 -8.74
N ILE A 269 22.39 -2.87 -8.84
CA ILE A 269 22.22 -1.56 -9.47
C ILE A 269 21.84 -1.69 -10.95
N ARG A 270 22.55 -2.53 -11.71
CA ARG A 270 22.30 -2.72 -13.14
C ARG A 270 20.86 -3.18 -13.39
N GLU A 271 20.41 -4.23 -12.70
CA GLU A 271 19.05 -4.77 -12.88
C GLU A 271 17.99 -3.78 -12.35
N SER A 272 18.28 -3.08 -11.25
CA SER A 272 17.33 -2.14 -10.64
C SER A 272 17.14 -0.85 -11.45
N GLU A 273 18.17 -0.38 -12.17
CA GLU A 273 18.07 0.80 -13.04
C GLU A 273 17.06 0.62 -14.17
N GLU A 274 16.85 -0.62 -14.65
CA GLU A 274 15.85 -0.93 -15.68
C GLU A 274 14.42 -0.87 -15.12
N LEU A 275 14.25 -1.01 -13.81
CA LEU A 275 12.96 -1.10 -13.12
C LEU A 275 12.45 0.22 -12.55
N ILE A 276 13.29 1.27 -12.51
CA ILE A 276 12.98 2.53 -11.83
C ILE A 276 11.75 3.27 -12.37
N GLU A 277 11.27 2.94 -13.57
CA GLU A 277 10.06 3.54 -14.15
C GLU A 277 8.77 2.75 -13.84
N TYR A 278 8.92 1.49 -13.41
CA TYR A 278 7.82 0.56 -13.20
C TYR A 278 7.58 0.25 -11.73
N ASP A 279 8.61 0.42 -10.88
CA ASP A 279 8.55 0.15 -9.46
C ASP A 279 9.07 1.33 -8.64
N GLY A 280 8.16 1.97 -7.89
CA GLY A 280 8.49 3.15 -7.10
C GLY A 280 9.37 2.87 -5.89
N ASP A 281 9.32 1.65 -5.34
CA ASP A 281 10.13 1.27 -4.19
C ASP A 281 11.56 0.95 -4.62
N ILE A 282 11.73 0.31 -5.78
CA ILE A 282 13.05 0.14 -6.42
C ILE A 282 13.62 1.50 -6.81
N ALA A 283 12.82 2.37 -7.43
CA ALA A 283 13.24 3.72 -7.80
C ALA A 283 13.77 4.51 -6.59
N GLN A 284 13.05 4.47 -5.47
CA GLN A 284 13.47 5.12 -4.23
C GLN A 284 14.80 4.56 -3.70
N LYS A 285 14.97 3.24 -3.68
CA LYS A 285 16.22 2.60 -3.22
C LYS A 285 17.41 2.93 -4.13
N VAL A 286 17.23 2.91 -5.44
CA VAL A 286 18.28 3.29 -6.41
C VAL A 286 18.66 4.76 -6.26
N LEU A 287 17.68 5.65 -6.06
CA LEU A 287 17.94 7.07 -5.78
C LEU A 287 18.70 7.27 -4.47
N GLN A 288 18.32 6.57 -3.39
CA GLN A 288 19.04 6.63 -2.12
C GLN A 288 20.48 6.15 -2.24
N TYR A 289 20.71 5.08 -3.01
CA TYR A 289 22.06 4.62 -3.32
C TYR A 289 22.87 5.72 -4.01
N TYR A 290 22.34 6.31 -5.08
CA TYR A 290 23.09 7.31 -5.83
C TYR A 290 23.27 8.64 -5.09
N ALA A 291 22.35 9.02 -4.20
CA ALA A 291 22.53 10.20 -3.36
C ALA A 291 23.84 10.12 -2.55
N GLY A 292 24.16 8.93 -2.01
CA GLY A 292 25.41 8.72 -1.25
C GLY A 292 26.65 8.39 -2.07
N ASN A 293 26.52 8.03 -3.36
CA ASN A 293 27.62 7.45 -4.14
C ASN A 293 27.94 8.18 -5.47
N ASP A 294 26.95 8.76 -6.14
CA ASP A 294 27.12 9.45 -7.43
C ASP A 294 26.02 10.51 -7.64
N GLU A 295 26.33 11.74 -7.24
CA GLU A 295 25.43 12.90 -7.36
C GLU A 295 24.93 13.12 -8.81
N LYS A 296 25.79 12.90 -9.81
CA LYS A 296 25.41 13.12 -11.22
C LYS A 296 24.37 12.12 -11.67
N LYS A 297 24.53 10.85 -11.30
CA LYS A 297 23.53 9.81 -11.60
C LYS A 297 22.24 10.03 -10.81
N PHE A 298 22.35 10.43 -9.55
CA PHE A 298 21.19 10.79 -8.72
C PHE A 298 20.34 11.87 -9.42
N VAL A 299 20.94 13.01 -9.75
CA VAL A 299 20.24 14.13 -10.39
C VAL A 299 19.64 13.73 -11.75
N ARG A 300 20.38 12.96 -12.56
CA ARG A 300 19.92 12.46 -13.86
C ARG A 300 18.65 11.61 -13.69
N ILE A 301 18.65 10.66 -12.76
CA ILE A 301 17.52 9.77 -12.52
C ILE A 301 16.35 10.52 -11.89
N ALA A 302 16.61 11.37 -10.89
CA ALA A 302 15.61 12.19 -10.22
C ALA A 302 14.84 13.06 -11.22
N LYS A 303 15.54 13.78 -12.10
CA LYS A 303 14.92 14.58 -13.18
C LYS A 303 14.10 13.71 -14.13
N LYS A 304 14.65 12.58 -14.56
CA LYS A 304 13.97 11.64 -15.48
C LYS A 304 12.62 11.20 -14.90
N LEU A 305 12.59 10.76 -13.65
CA LEU A 305 11.37 10.32 -12.97
C LEU A 305 10.41 11.50 -12.71
N TRP A 306 10.95 12.64 -12.27
CA TRP A 306 10.16 13.84 -11.98
C TRP A 306 9.39 14.35 -13.20
N TYR A 307 10.07 14.52 -14.34
CA TYR A 307 9.47 15.04 -15.56
C TYR A 307 8.51 14.06 -16.22
N LYS A 308 8.69 12.75 -16.01
CA LYS A 308 7.68 11.73 -16.36
C LYS A 308 6.48 11.69 -15.42
N GLY A 309 6.51 12.44 -14.31
CA GLY A 309 5.42 12.46 -13.32
C GLY A 309 5.39 11.23 -12.41
N LEU A 310 6.47 10.45 -12.38
CA LEU A 310 6.54 9.20 -11.63
C LEU A 310 6.92 9.47 -10.17
N TYR A 311 6.18 8.84 -9.24
CA TYR A 311 6.50 8.73 -7.81
C TYR A 311 6.80 10.04 -7.07
N ARG A 312 6.30 11.19 -7.54
CA ARG A 312 6.61 12.51 -6.94
C ARG A 312 6.31 12.55 -5.44
N GLY A 313 5.15 12.02 -5.02
CA GLY A 313 4.80 11.95 -3.60
C GLY A 313 5.70 11.07 -2.73
N LYS A 314 6.32 10.02 -3.30
CA LYS A 314 7.26 9.15 -2.58
C LYS A 314 8.69 9.70 -2.53
N THR A 315 9.07 10.52 -3.50
CA THR A 315 10.48 10.88 -3.76
C THR A 315 10.80 12.36 -3.56
N ALA A 316 9.80 13.25 -3.49
CA ALA A 316 10.02 14.70 -3.35
C ALA A 316 10.84 15.08 -2.11
N GLU A 317 10.59 14.44 -0.96
CA GLU A 317 11.37 14.65 0.26
C GLU A 317 12.84 14.24 0.13
N LEU A 318 13.11 13.16 -0.59
CA LEU A 318 14.50 12.74 -0.88
C LEU A 318 15.18 13.77 -1.79
N TYR A 319 14.48 14.22 -2.82
CA TYR A 319 14.98 15.26 -3.73
C TYR A 319 15.26 16.56 -3.00
N PHE A 320 14.37 16.99 -2.10
CA PHE A 320 14.56 18.20 -1.31
C PHE A 320 15.82 18.16 -0.42
N LYS A 321 16.17 16.99 0.10
CA LYS A 321 17.34 16.81 0.98
C LYS A 321 18.66 16.70 0.22
N GLU A 322 18.64 16.01 -0.92
CA GLU A 322 19.87 15.59 -1.61
C GLU A 322 20.21 16.45 -2.84
N ILE A 323 19.27 17.22 -3.39
CA ILE A 323 19.55 18.12 -4.52
C ILE A 323 20.24 19.38 -4.01
N ASP A 324 21.41 19.68 -4.59
CA ASP A 324 22.11 20.94 -4.39
C ASP A 324 21.36 22.11 -5.07
N PRO A 325 20.81 23.08 -4.31
CA PRO A 325 20.06 24.20 -4.86
C PRO A 325 20.91 25.16 -5.70
N VAL A 326 22.24 25.15 -5.57
CA VAL A 326 23.15 26.00 -6.35
C VAL A 326 23.42 25.37 -7.72
N LYS A 327 23.61 24.05 -7.77
CA LYS A 327 23.87 23.33 -9.03
C LYS A 327 22.60 23.10 -9.84
N GLU A 328 21.47 22.88 -9.17
CA GLU A 328 20.20 22.52 -9.81
C GLU A 328 19.03 23.42 -9.36
N PRO A 329 19.14 24.75 -9.50
CA PRO A 329 18.23 25.72 -8.88
C PRO A 329 16.78 25.57 -9.35
N GLU A 330 16.56 25.40 -10.66
CA GLU A 330 15.22 25.30 -11.22
C GLU A 330 14.54 23.97 -10.84
N PHE A 331 15.31 22.88 -10.82
CA PHE A 331 14.77 21.58 -10.41
C PHE A 331 14.46 21.57 -8.91
N TYR A 332 15.35 22.12 -8.08
CA TYR A 332 15.12 22.29 -6.66
C TYR A 332 13.87 23.13 -6.38
N LYS A 333 13.72 24.28 -7.05
CA LYS A 333 12.53 25.14 -6.98
C LYS A 333 11.24 24.39 -7.31
N GLN A 334 11.23 23.54 -8.34
CA GLN A 334 10.07 22.71 -8.68
C GLN A 334 9.74 21.68 -7.61
N VAL A 335 10.75 21.08 -6.97
CA VAL A 335 10.56 20.14 -5.86
C VAL A 335 9.94 20.85 -4.66
N VAL A 336 10.49 22.00 -4.26
CA VAL A 336 9.95 22.78 -3.13
C VAL A 336 8.53 23.28 -3.44
N LEU A 337 8.26 23.71 -4.68
CA LEU A 337 6.92 24.06 -5.16
C LEU A 337 5.91 22.91 -4.99
N HIS A 338 6.32 21.68 -5.29
CA HIS A 338 5.46 20.50 -5.10
C HIS A 338 5.22 20.20 -3.62
N LEU A 339 6.26 20.29 -2.78
CA LEU A 339 6.15 20.04 -1.35
C LEU A 339 5.24 21.07 -0.67
N ILE A 340 5.38 22.36 -0.99
CA ILE A 340 4.50 23.37 -0.39
C ILE A 340 3.04 23.18 -0.81
N GLN A 341 2.77 22.78 -2.05
CA GLN A 341 1.41 22.56 -2.55
C GLN A 341 0.70 21.36 -1.91
N ASN A 342 1.45 20.39 -1.39
CA ASN A 342 0.90 19.19 -0.77
C ASN A 342 0.89 19.25 0.76
N GLU A 343 1.92 19.86 1.37
CA GLU A 343 2.13 19.81 2.82
C GLU A 343 1.85 21.13 3.55
N HIS A 344 1.74 22.25 2.82
CA HIS A 344 1.44 23.59 3.38
C HIS A 344 2.35 24.02 4.55
N ARG A 345 3.62 23.61 4.56
CA ARG A 345 4.57 23.98 5.62
C ARG A 345 5.27 25.31 5.36
N GLU A 346 5.30 26.19 6.36
CA GLU A 346 5.99 27.48 6.29
C GLU A 346 7.46 27.38 5.87
N GLU A 347 8.15 26.31 6.28
CA GLU A 347 9.57 26.07 5.94
C GLU A 347 9.80 26.06 4.42
N TYR A 348 8.96 25.36 3.66
CA TYR A 348 9.08 25.29 2.21
C TYR A 348 8.80 26.65 1.56
N TYR A 349 7.84 27.42 2.09
CA TYR A 349 7.58 28.76 1.56
C TYR A 349 8.73 29.72 1.84
N ARG A 350 9.35 29.65 3.03
CA ARG A 350 10.54 30.45 3.36
C ARG A 350 11.69 30.20 2.39
N ILE A 351 11.88 28.95 1.99
CA ILE A 351 12.88 28.58 0.98
C ILE A 351 12.48 29.15 -0.38
N LEU A 352 11.21 29.04 -0.78
CA LEU A 352 10.71 29.63 -2.04
C LEU A 352 10.84 31.15 -2.10
N GLN A 353 10.66 31.87 -0.98
CA GLN A 353 10.89 33.31 -0.92
C GLN A 353 12.30 33.69 -1.37
N GLY A 354 13.31 32.88 -1.02
CA GLY A 354 14.69 33.07 -1.47
C GLY A 354 14.94 32.67 -2.93
N LEU A 355 14.06 31.88 -3.55
CA LEU A 355 14.17 31.38 -4.92
C LEU A 355 13.28 32.11 -5.92
N PHE A 356 12.28 32.85 -5.44
CA PHE A 356 11.39 33.66 -6.27
C PHE A 356 11.92 35.07 -6.45
N SER A 357 11.72 35.58 -7.66
CA SER A 357 11.60 37.02 -7.86
C SER A 357 10.29 37.56 -7.27
N GLU A 358 10.21 38.86 -6.99
CA GLU A 358 8.99 39.48 -6.48
C GLU A 358 7.77 39.23 -7.38
N GLU A 359 7.96 39.23 -8.71
CA GLU A 359 6.87 38.95 -9.66
C GLU A 359 6.37 37.50 -9.57
N GLU A 360 7.27 36.53 -9.43
CA GLU A 360 6.90 35.12 -9.27
C GLU A 360 6.20 34.85 -7.96
N LYS A 361 6.66 35.50 -6.89
CA LYS A 361 6.07 35.42 -5.56
C LYS A 361 4.61 35.90 -5.60
N GLU A 362 4.36 37.08 -6.17
CA GLU A 362 3.00 37.61 -6.32
C GLU A 362 2.11 36.69 -7.16
N LYS A 363 2.62 36.21 -8.31
CA LYS A 363 1.89 35.25 -9.14
C LYS A 363 1.56 33.95 -8.40
N PHE A 364 2.48 33.47 -7.56
CA PHE A 364 2.28 32.25 -6.78
C PHE A 364 1.23 32.45 -5.68
N ILE A 365 1.28 33.58 -4.96
CA ILE A 365 0.28 33.95 -3.94
C ILE A 365 -1.11 34.01 -4.59
N GLU A 366 -1.25 34.74 -5.70
CA GLU A 366 -2.50 34.90 -6.43
C GLU A 366 -3.06 33.56 -6.94
N LYS A 367 -2.22 32.70 -7.50
CA LYS A 367 -2.62 31.39 -8.03
C LYS A 367 -3.21 30.47 -6.96
N ASN A 368 -2.83 30.63 -5.70
CA ASN A 368 -3.26 29.77 -4.60
C ASN A 368 -4.39 30.36 -3.76
N LYS A 369 -5.03 31.46 -4.18
CA LYS A 369 -6.20 32.05 -3.48
C LYS A 369 -7.37 31.09 -3.20
N TRP A 370 -7.46 29.99 -3.95
CA TRP A 370 -8.48 28.96 -3.75
C TRP A 370 -8.12 27.98 -2.62
N ASN A 371 -6.83 27.88 -2.26
CA ASN A 371 -6.34 27.08 -1.15
C ASN A 371 -6.16 27.99 0.06
N CYS A 372 -7.22 28.12 0.85
CA CYS A 372 -7.34 29.12 1.92
C CYS A 372 -6.23 29.01 2.97
N GLU A 373 -5.88 27.79 3.36
CA GLU A 373 -4.83 27.51 4.35
C GLU A 373 -3.46 27.98 3.86
N LEU A 374 -3.07 27.55 2.65
CA LEU A 374 -1.79 27.93 2.07
C LEU A 374 -1.72 29.44 1.78
N TYR A 375 -2.82 30.02 1.28
CA TYR A 375 -2.89 31.45 0.98
C TYR A 375 -2.75 32.31 2.25
N ALA A 376 -3.46 31.96 3.33
CA ALA A 376 -3.35 32.67 4.61
C ALA A 376 -1.95 32.60 5.21
N MET A 377 -1.32 31.42 5.15
CA MET A 377 0.06 31.22 5.59
C MET A 377 1.03 32.12 4.80
N MET A 378 0.90 32.18 3.47
CA MET A 378 1.74 33.05 2.65
C MET A 378 1.54 34.54 2.95
N LEU A 379 0.29 35.01 3.04
CA LEU A 379 0.00 36.41 3.39
C LEU A 379 0.56 36.78 4.77
N HIS A 380 0.48 35.87 5.74
CA HIS A 380 1.06 36.07 7.06
C HIS A 380 2.59 36.25 6.98
N MET A 381 3.27 35.35 6.25
CA MET A 381 4.72 35.38 6.09
C MET A 381 5.22 36.61 5.31
N GLU A 382 4.41 37.15 4.39
CA GLU A 382 4.70 38.38 3.65
C GLU A 382 4.29 39.66 4.39
N GLY A 383 3.71 39.56 5.59
CA GLY A 383 3.25 40.73 6.34
C GLY A 383 2.06 41.45 5.70
N ARG A 384 1.24 40.74 4.92
CA ARG A 384 0.03 41.26 4.25
C ARG A 384 -1.21 40.98 5.09
N GLN A 385 -1.19 41.37 6.37
CA GLN A 385 -2.25 41.00 7.32
C GLN A 385 -3.59 41.67 7.02
N GLU A 386 -3.60 42.88 6.45
CA GLU A 386 -4.84 43.56 6.03
C GLU A 386 -5.56 42.79 4.92
N GLU A 387 -4.82 42.24 3.97
CA GLU A 387 -5.39 41.43 2.90
C GLU A 387 -5.94 40.10 3.42
N LEU A 388 -5.25 39.49 4.39
CA LEU A 388 -5.76 38.30 5.09
C LEU A 388 -7.05 38.61 5.85
N LEU A 389 -7.11 39.78 6.51
CA LEU A 389 -8.30 40.24 7.22
C LEU A 389 -9.48 40.44 6.27
N ASP A 390 -9.26 41.06 5.11
CA ASP A 390 -10.28 41.23 4.08
C ASP A 390 -10.70 39.90 3.46
N HIS A 391 -9.76 38.97 3.27
CA HIS A 391 -10.05 37.62 2.80
C HIS A 391 -10.96 36.85 3.78
N LEU A 392 -10.71 36.96 5.08
CA LEU A 392 -11.50 36.33 6.15
C LEU A 392 -12.91 36.91 6.31
N ARG A 393 -13.14 38.15 5.88
CA ARG A 393 -14.48 38.78 5.88
C ARG A 393 -15.38 38.29 4.75
N SER A 394 -14.86 37.54 3.79
CA SER A 394 -15.63 37.01 2.67
C SER A 394 -16.33 35.69 3.04
N ASP A 395 -17.65 35.62 2.87
CA ASP A 395 -18.49 34.45 3.19
C ASP A 395 -18.06 33.15 2.47
N LYS A 396 -17.23 33.25 1.43
CA LYS A 396 -16.78 32.11 0.61
C LYS A 396 -15.86 31.13 1.36
N TYR A 397 -15.22 31.55 2.44
CA TYR A 397 -14.08 30.82 3.04
C TYR A 397 -14.36 30.28 4.46
N LEU A 398 -15.63 30.15 4.82
CA LEU A 398 -16.07 29.67 6.13
C LEU A 398 -15.64 28.23 6.46
N ILE A 399 -15.19 27.45 5.48
CA ILE A 399 -14.79 26.04 5.69
C ILE A 399 -13.42 25.96 6.38
N ASP A 400 -12.47 26.80 5.99
CA ASP A 400 -11.08 26.79 6.48
C ASP A 400 -10.78 27.92 7.48
N PHE A 401 -11.81 28.64 7.93
CA PHE A 401 -11.68 29.79 8.84
C PHE A 401 -10.82 29.49 10.07
N ALA A 402 -11.04 28.34 10.72
CA ALA A 402 -10.30 27.94 11.92
C ALA A 402 -8.78 27.77 11.69
N LYS A 403 -8.38 27.41 10.47
CA LYS A 403 -6.96 27.27 10.09
C LYS A 403 -6.30 28.60 9.75
N MET A 404 -7.08 29.56 9.26
CA MET A 404 -6.57 30.86 8.80
C MET A 404 -6.49 31.91 9.91
N ILE A 405 -7.50 31.98 10.78
CA ILE A 405 -7.59 33.03 11.80
C ILE A 405 -6.40 33.06 12.80
N PRO A 406 -5.70 31.95 13.14
CA PRO A 406 -4.56 32.00 14.05
C PRO A 406 -3.44 32.94 13.58
N TYR A 407 -3.27 33.10 12.26
CA TYR A 407 -2.28 34.01 11.69
C TYR A 407 -2.54 35.51 11.97
N LEU A 408 -3.74 35.86 12.46
CA LEU A 408 -4.11 37.23 12.86
C LEU A 408 -4.07 37.48 14.37
N TYR A 409 -3.89 36.45 15.20
CA TYR A 409 -4.02 36.59 16.65
C TYR A 409 -3.08 37.61 17.27
N HIS A 410 -1.87 37.75 16.73
CA HIS A 410 -0.90 38.70 17.24
C HIS A 410 -1.03 40.10 16.60
N SER A 411 -1.31 40.18 15.31
CA SER A 411 -1.36 41.44 14.56
C SER A 411 -2.69 42.18 14.75
N HIS A 412 -3.80 41.45 14.85
CA HIS A 412 -5.16 42.00 14.93
C HIS A 412 -5.98 41.27 16.01
N PRO A 413 -5.58 41.34 17.29
CA PRO A 413 -6.21 40.55 18.34
C PRO A 413 -7.69 40.89 18.57
N VAL A 414 -8.06 42.17 18.44
CA VAL A 414 -9.43 42.63 18.67
C VAL A 414 -10.34 42.19 17.53
N GLU A 415 -9.91 42.37 16.29
CA GLU A 415 -10.62 41.94 15.09
C GLU A 415 -10.72 40.42 15.03
N SER A 416 -9.67 39.68 15.42
CA SER A 416 -9.69 38.22 15.48
C SER A 416 -10.80 37.72 16.40
N LEU A 417 -10.90 38.28 17.62
CA LEU A 417 -11.97 37.92 18.55
C LEU A 417 -13.36 38.26 18.01
N LYS A 418 -13.48 39.40 17.33
CA LYS A 418 -14.74 39.82 16.69
C LYS A 418 -15.15 38.82 15.60
N LEU A 419 -14.24 38.47 14.69
CA LEU A 419 -14.50 37.51 13.60
C LEU A 419 -14.84 36.12 14.14
N ILE A 420 -14.11 35.65 15.16
CA ILE A 420 -14.41 34.37 15.81
C ILE A 420 -15.81 34.39 16.42
N LYS A 421 -16.17 35.47 17.14
CA LYS A 421 -17.51 35.62 17.72
C LYS A 421 -18.59 35.59 16.64
N GLU A 422 -18.42 36.35 15.57
CA GLU A 422 -19.36 36.40 14.44
C GLU A 422 -19.50 35.01 13.78
N TYR A 423 -18.38 34.34 13.49
CA TYR A 423 -18.35 33.00 12.92
C TYR A 423 -19.09 31.98 13.79
N ILE A 424 -18.80 31.96 15.09
CA ILE A 424 -19.42 31.01 16.02
C ILE A 424 -20.93 31.27 16.12
N LEU A 425 -21.35 32.54 16.29
CA LEU A 425 -22.76 32.89 16.45
C LEU A 425 -23.58 32.58 15.19
N ASP A 426 -23.02 32.79 14.00
CA ASP A 426 -23.64 32.39 12.73
C ASP A 426 -23.88 30.88 12.68
N ARG A 427 -22.84 30.07 12.98
CA ARG A 427 -22.93 28.61 12.97
C ARG A 427 -23.88 28.02 14.01
N LEU A 428 -23.99 28.66 15.17
CA LEU A 428 -24.94 28.25 16.21
C LEU A 428 -26.39 28.62 15.85
N SER A 429 -26.58 29.72 15.12
CA SER A 429 -27.89 30.20 14.69
C SER A 429 -28.50 29.31 13.59
N ASP A 430 -27.67 28.78 12.69
CA ASP A 430 -28.13 27.88 11.63
C ASP A 430 -28.67 26.54 12.20
N ARG A 431 -29.92 26.22 11.84
CA ARG A 431 -30.59 24.98 12.27
C ARG A 431 -30.04 23.72 11.59
N LYS A 432 -29.35 23.85 10.44
CA LYS A 432 -28.87 22.70 9.64
C LYS A 432 -27.56 22.08 10.14
N TYR A 433 -26.68 22.81 10.85
CA TYR A 433 -25.28 22.39 11.05
C TYR A 433 -24.89 21.98 12.48
N ARG A 434 -25.85 21.92 13.42
CA ARG A 434 -25.55 22.06 14.85
C ARG A 434 -24.56 21.05 15.44
N ARG A 435 -24.72 19.73 15.27
CA ARG A 435 -23.84 18.77 15.99
C ARG A 435 -22.47 18.55 15.35
N ARG A 436 -22.36 18.68 14.03
CA ARG A 436 -21.10 18.44 13.29
C ARG A 436 -20.10 19.57 13.47
N GLU A 437 -20.59 20.78 13.76
CA GLU A 437 -19.74 21.97 13.92
C GLU A 437 -19.24 22.17 15.37
N TYR A 438 -19.84 21.51 16.37
CA TYR A 438 -19.41 21.65 17.77
C TYR A 438 -17.92 21.37 18.00
N PRO A 439 -17.32 20.30 17.45
CA PRO A 439 -15.88 20.08 17.62
C PRO A 439 -15.05 21.25 17.09
N LYS A 440 -15.39 21.78 15.91
CA LYS A 440 -14.68 22.93 15.30
C LYS A 440 -14.85 24.21 16.11
N ILE A 441 -16.05 24.46 16.64
CA ILE A 441 -16.29 25.63 17.50
C ILE A 441 -15.48 25.52 18.79
N VAL A 442 -15.42 24.32 19.39
CA VAL A 442 -14.63 24.09 20.62
C VAL A 442 -13.13 24.26 20.34
N GLU A 443 -12.62 23.69 19.25
CA GLU A 443 -11.23 23.88 18.81
C GLU A 443 -10.90 25.36 18.60
N LEU A 444 -11.81 26.10 17.94
CA LEU A 444 -11.66 27.54 17.71
C LEU A 444 -11.71 28.35 19.03
N LEU A 445 -12.54 27.95 20.00
CA LEU A 445 -12.55 28.58 21.32
C LEU A 445 -11.25 28.30 22.07
N GLN A 446 -10.74 27.07 22.02
CA GLN A 446 -9.44 26.73 22.63
C GLN A 446 -8.30 27.55 22.01
N SER A 447 -8.31 27.73 20.69
CA SER A 447 -7.26 28.50 20.01
C SER A 447 -7.28 30.00 20.39
N THR A 448 -8.42 30.56 20.84
CA THR A 448 -8.47 31.96 21.30
C THR A 448 -7.54 32.26 22.48
N HIS A 449 -7.14 31.26 23.28
CA HIS A 449 -6.17 31.46 24.36
C HIS A 449 -4.78 31.90 23.88
N MET A 450 -4.49 31.74 22.58
CA MET A 450 -3.28 32.28 21.96
C MET A 450 -3.30 33.81 21.81
N ILE A 451 -4.49 34.45 21.93
CA ILE A 451 -4.68 35.90 21.84
C ILE A 451 -4.34 36.55 23.19
N LYS A 452 -3.07 36.93 23.37
CA LYS A 452 -2.56 37.48 24.63
C LYS A 452 -3.22 38.83 25.01
N GLY A 453 -3.47 39.02 26.30
CA GLY A 453 -3.96 40.30 26.85
C GLY A 453 -5.47 40.53 26.74
N HIS A 454 -6.23 39.51 26.30
CA HIS A 454 -7.69 39.61 26.10
C HIS A 454 -8.50 38.56 26.87
N ASP A 455 -7.97 38.02 27.96
CA ASP A 455 -8.56 36.93 28.75
C ASP A 455 -10.01 37.21 29.17
N GLN A 456 -10.32 38.45 29.57
CA GLN A 456 -11.68 38.83 29.96
C GLN A 456 -12.68 38.69 28.80
N LYS A 457 -12.29 39.14 27.59
CA LYS A 457 -13.13 39.06 26.38
C LYS A 457 -13.27 37.62 25.89
N ILE A 458 -12.21 36.82 26.00
CA ILE A 458 -12.23 35.39 25.69
C ILE A 458 -13.21 34.66 26.61
N ASN A 459 -13.11 34.90 27.93
CA ASN A 459 -14.03 34.32 28.91
C ASN A 459 -15.48 34.76 28.69
N GLU A 460 -15.70 36.01 28.28
CA GLU A 460 -17.03 36.51 27.89
C GLU A 460 -17.57 35.75 26.67
N LEU A 461 -16.76 35.54 25.63
CA LEU A 461 -17.14 34.75 24.46
C LEU A 461 -17.49 33.31 24.83
N ILE A 462 -16.64 32.65 25.64
CA ILE A 462 -16.91 31.29 26.13
C ILE A 462 -18.25 31.23 26.87
N ARG A 463 -18.53 32.21 27.74
CA ARG A 463 -19.82 32.32 28.46
C ARG A 463 -20.99 32.53 27.52
N ILE A 464 -20.85 33.37 26.49
CA ILE A 464 -21.90 33.59 25.48
C ILE A 464 -22.26 32.27 24.78
N VAL A 465 -21.26 31.48 24.41
CA VAL A 465 -21.47 30.18 23.75
C VAL A 465 -22.08 29.16 24.71
N TYR A 466 -21.57 29.08 25.95
CA TYR A 466 -22.07 28.14 26.96
C TYR A 466 -23.52 28.42 27.35
N TYR A 467 -23.90 29.70 27.50
CA TYR A 467 -25.26 30.12 27.86
C TYR A 467 -26.15 30.47 26.67
N HIS A 468 -25.77 30.07 25.44
CA HIS A 468 -26.53 30.36 24.23
C HIS A 468 -27.99 29.84 24.30
N GLN A 469 -28.93 30.64 23.75
CA GLN A 469 -30.34 30.30 23.58
C GLN A 469 -30.72 30.13 22.10
N PRO A 470 -31.40 29.03 21.70
CA PRO A 470 -31.89 27.94 22.57
C PRO A 470 -30.76 27.10 23.15
N THR A 471 -30.97 26.54 24.35
CA THR A 471 -29.95 25.75 25.05
C THR A 471 -29.46 24.58 24.20
N LEU A 472 -28.14 24.38 24.13
CA LEU A 472 -27.48 23.32 23.35
C LEU A 472 -26.72 22.35 24.29
N PRO A 473 -27.38 21.35 24.90
CA PRO A 473 -26.76 20.49 25.91
C PRO A 473 -25.50 19.76 25.43
N ALA A 474 -25.50 19.25 24.19
CA ALA A 474 -24.36 18.54 23.61
C ALA A 474 -23.13 19.45 23.40
N MET A 475 -23.33 20.74 23.13
CA MET A 475 -22.23 21.71 23.04
C MET A 475 -21.63 21.97 24.42
N ARG A 476 -22.47 22.14 25.46
CA ARG A 476 -22.02 22.32 26.85
C ARG A 476 -21.17 21.15 27.32
N SER A 477 -21.67 19.92 27.16
CA SER A 477 -20.92 18.73 27.56
C SER A 477 -19.57 18.63 26.84
N LYS A 478 -19.49 19.04 25.56
CA LYS A 478 -18.23 19.06 24.82
C LYS A 478 -17.26 20.12 25.36
N MET A 479 -17.75 21.32 25.68
CA MET A 479 -16.94 22.38 26.31
C MET A 479 -16.40 21.97 27.68
N GLU A 480 -17.22 21.31 28.51
CA GLU A 480 -16.81 20.76 29.82
C GLU A 480 -15.74 19.66 29.66
N MET A 481 -15.95 18.72 28.74
CA MET A 481 -14.99 17.63 28.47
C MET A 481 -13.63 18.15 28.02
N GLU A 482 -13.62 19.25 27.27
CA GLU A 482 -12.41 19.85 26.68
C GLU A 482 -11.80 20.96 27.56
N GLY A 483 -12.31 21.14 28.78
CA GLY A 483 -11.74 22.03 29.81
C GLY A 483 -11.91 23.53 29.56
N LEU A 484 -12.90 23.94 28.76
CA LEU A 484 -13.18 25.36 28.49
C LEU A 484 -13.99 26.05 29.59
N VAL A 485 -14.71 25.29 30.43
CA VAL A 485 -15.63 25.79 31.47
C VAL A 485 -15.44 25.01 32.77
#